data_AF-A0A674ILC4-F1
#
_entry.id   AF-A0A674ILC4-F1
#
_cell.length_a   1.000
_cell.length_b   1.000
_cell.length_c   1.000
_cell.angle_alpha   90.00
_cell.angle_beta   90.00
_cell.angle_gamma   90.00
#
_symmetry.space_group_name_H-M   'P 1'
#
loop_
_entity.id
_entity.type
_entity.pdbx_description
1 polymer ?
#
loop_
_entity_poly.entity_id
_entity_poly.type
_entity_poly.pdbx_seq_one_letter_code
_entity_poly.pdbx_strand_id
1 'polypeptide(L)'
;MSPSTAKPLQWEGHRGNYYLFSKAKEVWSSSRTECDDQSSDLVVISDRKELEFLRNKTRDADYFIGLTYSEMEKRWYWIDKTELTRDLFTLKPNTLEYENDCAVIRAGEVSPASCHQQNQWICEKTMK
;
A
#
# COMPACT_ATOMS: atom_id res chain seq x y z
N MET A 1 -26.78 -19.63 18.23
CA MET A 1 -25.91 -18.46 18.04
C MET A 1 -25.95 -18.14 16.56
N SER A 2 -26.63 -17.07 16.16
CA SER A 2 -26.72 -16.67 14.75
C SER A 2 -25.33 -16.30 14.24
N PRO A 3 -24.94 -16.66 13.00
CA PRO A 3 -23.72 -16.14 12.43
C PRO A 3 -23.89 -14.63 12.27
N SER A 4 -23.01 -13.86 12.89
CA SER A 4 -22.82 -12.46 12.54
C SER A 4 -22.53 -12.43 11.03
N THR A 5 -23.46 -11.89 10.25
CA THR A 5 -23.27 -11.70 8.82
C THR A 5 -22.22 -10.61 8.63
N ALA A 6 -20.94 -11.01 8.67
CA ALA A 6 -19.83 -10.13 8.31
C ALA A 6 -20.13 -9.59 6.90
N LYS A 7 -20.22 -8.26 6.78
CA LYS A 7 -20.45 -7.62 5.50
C LYS A 7 -19.30 -8.01 4.57
N PRO A 8 -19.58 -8.51 3.34
CA PRO A 8 -18.52 -8.90 2.43
C PRO A 8 -17.64 -7.69 2.11
N LEU A 9 -16.33 -7.93 2.03
CA LEU A 9 -15.37 -6.92 1.62
C LEU A 9 -15.68 -6.45 0.19
N GLN A 10 -15.58 -5.14 -0.01
CA GLN A 10 -15.87 -4.52 -1.30
C GLN A 10 -14.56 -4.34 -2.08
N TRP A 11 -14.34 -5.23 -3.04
CA TRP A 11 -13.21 -5.18 -3.96
C TRP A 11 -13.56 -4.37 -5.22
N GLU A 12 -12.60 -3.59 -5.71
CA GLU A 12 -12.71 -2.82 -6.94
C GLU A 12 -11.80 -3.41 -8.02
N GLY A 13 -12.34 -3.70 -9.20
CA GLY A 13 -11.56 -4.24 -10.32
C GLY A 13 -10.95 -3.13 -11.17
N HIS A 14 -9.67 -3.26 -11.52
CA HIS A 14 -8.99 -2.41 -12.50
C HIS A 14 -7.94 -3.22 -13.26
N ARG A 15 -8.07 -3.27 -14.60
CA ARG A 15 -7.08 -3.87 -15.53
C ARG A 15 -6.61 -5.31 -15.19
N GLY A 16 -7.48 -6.14 -14.63
CA GLY A 16 -7.17 -7.54 -14.32
C GLY A 16 -6.70 -7.78 -12.87
N ASN A 17 -6.55 -6.72 -12.09
CA ASN A 17 -6.31 -6.75 -10.65
C ASN A 17 -7.56 -6.33 -9.88
N TYR A 18 -7.63 -6.74 -8.61
CA TYR A 18 -8.64 -6.31 -7.66
C TYR A 18 -8.00 -5.63 -6.46
N TYR A 19 -8.59 -4.53 -6.04
CA TYR A 19 -8.09 -3.67 -4.98
C TYR A 19 -9.10 -3.58 -3.84
N LEU A 20 -8.61 -3.67 -2.61
CA LEU A 20 -9.39 -3.44 -1.41
C LEU A 20 -8.85 -2.21 -0.70
N PHE A 21 -9.67 -1.16 -0.59
CA PHE A 21 -9.35 0.04 0.16
C PHE A 21 -9.90 -0.10 1.57
N SER A 22 -9.02 -0.17 2.57
CA SER A 22 -9.45 -0.31 3.95
C SER A 22 -10.15 0.96 4.45
N LYS A 23 -11.07 0.78 5.41
CA LYS A 23 -11.67 1.89 6.17
C LYS A 23 -11.02 2.05 7.54
N ALA A 24 -10.57 0.94 8.11
CA ALA A 24 -9.82 0.90 9.35
C ALA A 24 -8.40 1.43 9.14
N LYS A 25 -7.72 1.78 10.24
CA LYS A 25 -6.33 2.21 10.21
C LYS A 25 -5.49 1.26 11.05
N GLU A 26 -4.35 0.88 10.52
CA GLU A 26 -3.39 0.00 11.18
C GLU A 26 -1.96 0.44 10.87
N VAL A 27 -0.99 -0.10 11.60
CA VAL A 27 0.44 0.03 11.25
C VAL A 27 0.78 -0.82 10.03
N TRP A 28 1.86 -0.50 9.32
CA TRP A 28 2.16 -1.12 8.02
C TRP A 28 2.24 -2.65 8.07
N SER A 29 2.87 -3.20 9.11
CA SER A 29 3.01 -4.65 9.28
C SER A 29 1.66 -5.34 9.47
N SER A 30 0.80 -4.81 10.34
CA SER A 30 -0.56 -5.31 10.55
C SER A 30 -1.41 -5.16 9.29
N SER A 31 -1.31 -4.03 8.58
CA SER A 31 -1.99 -3.84 7.29
C SER A 31 -1.61 -4.91 6.26
N ARG A 32 -0.35 -5.33 6.24
CA ARG A 32 0.09 -6.43 5.37
C ARG A 32 -0.52 -7.76 5.78
N THR A 33 -0.55 -8.06 7.08
CA THR A 33 -1.21 -9.26 7.61
C THR A 33 -2.70 -9.30 7.24
N GLU A 34 -3.41 -8.19 7.34
CA GLU A 34 -4.82 -8.09 6.94
C GLU A 34 -5.03 -8.37 5.44
N CYS A 35 -4.07 -8.01 4.57
CA CYS A 35 -4.13 -8.38 3.17
C CYS A 35 -3.87 -9.88 2.96
N ASP A 36 -2.89 -10.45 3.68
CA ASP A 36 -2.53 -11.88 3.59
C ASP A 36 -3.70 -12.78 4.03
N ASP A 37 -4.40 -12.41 5.11
CA ASP A 37 -5.62 -13.10 5.58
C ASP A 37 -6.70 -13.16 4.50
N GLN A 38 -6.70 -12.21 3.57
CA GLN A 38 -7.62 -12.13 2.43
C GLN A 38 -7.03 -12.71 1.14
N SER A 39 -5.95 -13.49 1.23
CA SER A 39 -5.23 -14.10 0.11
C SER A 39 -4.77 -13.06 -0.93
N SER A 40 -4.29 -11.93 -0.43
CA SER A 40 -3.77 -10.78 -1.17
C SER A 40 -2.50 -10.26 -0.50
N ASP A 41 -1.88 -9.21 -1.02
CA ASP A 41 -0.80 -8.51 -0.31
C ASP A 41 -1.02 -6.99 -0.47
N LEU A 42 -0.21 -6.16 0.20
CA LEU A 42 -0.25 -4.72 -0.04
C LEU A 42 0.06 -4.41 -1.51
N VAL A 43 -0.62 -3.41 -2.07
CA VAL A 43 -0.49 -3.09 -3.50
C VAL A 43 0.96 -2.82 -3.93
N VAL A 44 1.37 -3.42 -5.05
CA VAL A 44 2.65 -3.18 -5.72
C VAL A 44 2.36 -2.44 -7.02
N ILE A 45 2.82 -1.19 -7.11
CA ILE A 45 2.50 -0.35 -8.26
C ILE A 45 3.43 -0.72 -9.42
N SER A 46 2.87 -1.40 -10.41
CA SER A 46 3.60 -1.97 -11.54
C SER A 46 3.77 -1.00 -12.71
N ASP A 47 2.83 -0.07 -12.91
CA ASP A 47 2.88 0.91 -13.99
C ASP A 47 2.23 2.26 -13.65
N ARG A 48 2.46 3.26 -14.52
CA ARG A 48 1.93 4.63 -14.31
C ARG A 48 0.41 4.72 -14.35
N LYS A 49 -0.27 3.85 -15.11
CA LYS A 49 -1.74 3.88 -15.22
C LYS A 49 -2.37 3.34 -13.95
N GLU A 50 -1.78 2.32 -13.36
CA GLU A 50 -2.13 1.83 -12.03
C GLU A 50 -1.92 2.93 -10.98
N LEU A 51 -0.76 3.60 -10.98
CA LEU A 51 -0.52 4.73 -10.10
C LEU A 51 -1.62 5.80 -10.24
N GLU A 52 -1.95 6.23 -11.46
CA GLU A 52 -3.01 7.21 -11.73
C GLU A 52 -4.38 6.75 -11.21
N PHE A 53 -4.73 5.47 -11.37
CA PHE A 53 -5.95 4.91 -10.81
C PHE A 53 -5.98 5.03 -9.29
N LEU A 54 -4.90 4.60 -8.61
CA LEU A 54 -4.80 4.64 -7.15
C LEU A 54 -4.85 6.09 -6.64
N ARG A 55 -4.11 7.01 -7.26
CA ARG A 55 -4.13 8.44 -6.91
C ARG A 55 -5.53 9.04 -6.90
N ASN A 56 -6.37 8.64 -7.86
CA ASN A 56 -7.75 9.11 -7.93
C ASN A 56 -8.64 8.54 -6.83
N LYS A 57 -8.32 7.33 -6.34
CA LYS A 57 -9.06 6.65 -5.27
C LYS A 57 -8.67 7.12 -3.86
N THR A 58 -7.46 7.64 -3.70
CA THR A 58 -6.87 7.97 -2.40
C THR A 58 -6.80 9.49 -2.16
N ARG A 59 -7.75 10.27 -2.66
CA ARG A 59 -7.72 11.74 -2.51
C ARG A 59 -8.10 12.20 -1.11
N ASP A 60 -8.93 11.42 -0.41
CA ASP A 60 -9.54 11.82 0.86
C ASP A 60 -8.87 11.20 2.10
N ALA A 61 -7.89 10.31 1.93
CA ALA A 61 -7.18 9.65 3.02
C ALA A 61 -5.78 9.15 2.61
N ASP A 62 -5.00 8.79 3.62
CA ASP A 62 -3.65 8.24 3.47
C ASP A 62 -3.70 6.71 3.51
N TYR A 63 -3.09 6.08 2.51
CA TYR A 63 -3.09 4.62 2.36
C TYR A 63 -1.69 4.05 2.25
N PHE A 64 -1.36 3.10 3.11
CA PHE A 64 -0.17 2.27 2.95
C PHE A 64 -0.21 1.48 1.65
N ILE A 65 0.96 1.40 1.04
CA ILE A 65 1.27 0.56 -0.13
C ILE A 65 2.43 -0.38 0.20
N GLY A 66 2.67 -1.37 -0.65
CA GLY A 66 3.68 -2.39 -0.44
C GLY A 66 5.12 -1.92 -0.69
N LEU A 67 5.49 -0.69 -0.31
CA LEU A 67 6.81 -0.10 -0.55
C LEU A 67 7.46 0.32 0.77
N THR A 68 8.71 -0.10 0.98
CA THR A 68 9.52 0.19 2.18
C THR A 68 10.93 0.64 1.82
N TYR A 69 11.56 1.39 2.70
CA TYR A 69 12.92 1.86 2.53
C TYR A 69 13.92 0.92 3.23
N SER A 70 14.96 0.52 2.49
CA SER A 70 16.08 -0.23 3.03
C SER A 70 17.20 0.72 3.43
N GLU A 71 17.43 0.87 4.74
CA GLU A 71 18.53 1.69 5.26
C GLU A 71 19.91 1.15 4.89
N MET A 72 20.04 -0.17 4.70
CA MET A 72 21.30 -0.81 4.32
C MET A 72 21.68 -0.47 2.88
N GLU A 73 20.70 -0.49 1.97
CA GLU A 73 20.94 -0.29 0.54
C GLU A 73 20.68 1.15 0.08
N LYS A 74 20.10 1.97 0.96
CA LYS A 74 19.66 3.35 0.70
C LYS A 74 18.72 3.44 -0.51
N ARG A 75 17.80 2.48 -0.61
CA ARG A 75 16.88 2.28 -1.74
C ARG A 75 15.49 1.87 -1.27
N TRP A 76 14.48 2.15 -2.08
CA TRP A 76 13.10 1.72 -1.86
C TRP A 76 12.82 0.40 -2.57
N TYR A 77 12.19 -0.52 -1.86
CA TYR A 77 11.85 -1.84 -2.36
C TYR A 77 10.36 -2.12 -2.19
N TRP A 78 9.79 -2.74 -3.21
CA TRP A 78 8.46 -3.33 -3.15
C TRP A 78 8.52 -4.66 -2.38
N ILE A 79 7.39 -5.04 -1.79
CA ILE A 79 7.23 -6.31 -1.07
C ILE A 79 7.47 -7.56 -1.94
N ASP A 80 7.39 -7.44 -3.27
CA ASP A 80 7.73 -8.47 -4.25
C ASP A 80 9.25 -8.55 -4.53
N LYS A 81 10.04 -7.75 -3.80
CA LYS A 81 11.52 -7.64 -3.85
C LYS A 81 12.05 -6.89 -5.07
N THR A 82 11.20 -6.22 -5.83
CA THR A 82 11.65 -5.33 -6.91
C THR A 82 12.03 -3.95 -6.38
N GLU A 83 13.04 -3.30 -6.97
CA GLU A 83 13.43 -1.94 -6.61
C GLU A 83 12.49 -0.92 -7.24
N LEU A 84 12.15 0.15 -6.52
CA LEU A 84 11.47 1.30 -7.10
C LEU A 84 12.32 1.93 -8.22
N THR A 85 11.79 1.97 -9.43
CA THR A 85 12.43 2.63 -10.56
C THR A 85 12.00 4.09 -10.67
N ARG A 86 12.92 4.95 -11.14
CA ARG A 86 12.66 6.38 -11.35
C ARG A 86 11.62 6.64 -12.45
N ASP A 87 11.36 5.66 -13.31
CA ASP A 87 10.36 5.77 -14.38
C ASP A 87 8.94 5.83 -13.82
N LEU A 88 8.70 5.32 -12.61
CA LEU A 88 7.41 5.38 -11.93
C LEU A 88 7.26 6.69 -11.14
N PHE A 89 8.16 6.94 -10.17
CA PHE A 89 8.29 8.19 -9.42
C PHE A 89 9.61 8.23 -8.64
N THR A 90 9.91 9.38 -8.00
CA THR A 90 11.06 9.52 -7.09
C THR A 90 10.56 9.78 -5.67
N LEU A 91 11.09 9.03 -4.70
CA LEU A 91 10.73 9.14 -3.30
C LEU A 91 12.00 9.29 -2.45
N LYS A 92 12.02 10.31 -1.59
CA LYS A 92 13.08 10.49 -0.59
C LYS A 92 12.60 9.98 0.77
N PRO A 93 13.44 9.29 1.54
CA PRO A 93 13.10 8.91 2.92
C PRO A 93 12.96 10.16 3.79
N ASN A 94 12.24 10.03 4.90
CA ASN A 94 12.23 10.99 5.98
C ASN A 94 13.58 10.93 6.69
N THR A 95 14.38 11.99 6.52
CA THR A 95 15.73 12.08 7.11
C THR A 95 15.72 12.32 8.64
N LEU A 96 14.58 12.21 9.29
CA LEU A 96 14.37 12.60 10.69
C LEU A 96 14.41 11.42 11.66
N GLU A 97 14.28 10.18 11.19
CA GLU A 97 14.24 8.99 12.06
C GLU A 97 15.26 7.94 11.62
N TYR A 98 15.83 7.22 12.59
CA TYR A 98 16.75 6.10 12.37
C TYR A 98 16.00 4.79 12.07
N GLU A 99 14.71 4.86 11.73
CA GLU A 99 13.85 3.72 11.45
C GLU A 99 13.56 3.61 9.95
N ASN A 100 13.31 2.39 9.47
CA ASN A 100 12.92 2.17 8.08
C ASN A 100 11.60 2.91 7.79
N ASP A 101 11.57 3.72 6.72
CA ASP A 101 10.34 4.33 6.23
C ASP A 101 9.48 3.32 5.46
N CYS A 102 8.16 3.52 5.55
CA CYS A 102 7.17 2.92 4.68
C CYS A 102 6.62 4.00 3.73
N ALA A 103 5.88 3.60 2.69
CA ALA A 103 5.24 4.54 1.79
C ALA A 103 3.71 4.55 1.94
N VAL A 104 3.14 5.74 1.80
CA VAL A 104 1.71 5.95 1.66
C VAL A 104 1.39 6.70 0.38
N ILE A 105 0.20 6.51 -0.18
CA ILE A 105 -0.40 7.51 -1.08
C ILE A 105 -1.21 8.47 -0.20
N ARG A 106 -0.72 9.71 -0.08
CA ARG A 106 -1.30 10.81 0.70
C ARG A 106 -1.88 11.86 -0.24
N ALA A 107 -3.19 12.07 -0.17
CA ALA A 107 -3.90 13.01 -1.03
C ALA A 107 -3.57 12.83 -2.54
N GLY A 108 -3.42 11.58 -2.98
CA GLY A 108 -3.06 11.25 -4.36
C GLY A 108 -1.58 11.38 -4.70
N GLU A 109 -0.68 11.53 -3.74
CA GLU A 109 0.77 11.57 -3.97
C GLU A 109 1.52 10.55 -3.11
N VAL A 110 2.50 9.87 -3.69
CA VAL A 110 3.32 8.92 -2.93
C VAL A 110 4.27 9.68 -2.02
N SER A 111 4.23 9.39 -0.73
CA SER A 111 4.99 10.07 0.32
C SER A 111 5.59 9.05 1.31
N PRO A 112 6.76 9.34 1.89
CA PRO A 112 7.29 8.53 2.98
C PRO A 112 6.42 8.73 4.24
N ALA A 113 6.35 7.70 5.07
CA ALA A 113 5.68 7.72 6.37
C ALA A 113 6.35 6.73 7.31
N SER A 114 6.30 7.02 8.61
CA SER A 114 6.71 6.05 9.62
C SER A 114 5.86 4.77 9.49
N CYS A 115 6.53 3.61 9.47
CA CYS A 115 5.86 2.31 9.43
C CYS A 115 4.97 2.05 10.67
N HIS A 116 5.22 2.78 11.76
CA HIS A 116 4.49 2.69 13.03
C HIS A 116 3.31 3.66 13.10
N GLN A 117 3.12 4.55 12.12
CA GLN A 117 1.93 5.38 12.03
C GLN A 117 0.73 4.53 11.59
N GLN A 118 -0.44 4.78 12.18
CA GLN A 118 -1.68 4.14 11.73
C GLN A 118 -2.25 4.85 10.50
N ASN A 119 -2.34 4.14 9.37
CA ASN A 119 -2.95 4.63 8.14
C ASN A 119 -3.95 3.60 7.60
N GLN A 120 -4.79 4.01 6.65
CA GLN A 120 -5.54 3.04 5.85
C GLN A 120 -4.56 2.27 4.96
N TRP A 121 -5.00 1.23 4.26
CA TRP A 121 -4.14 0.42 3.41
C TRP A 121 -4.89 -0.09 2.18
N ILE A 122 -4.12 -0.47 1.17
CA ILE A 122 -4.65 -1.01 -0.08
C ILE A 122 -4.09 -2.41 -0.27
N CYS A 123 -4.99 -3.40 -0.31
CA CYS A 123 -4.63 -4.74 -0.73
C CYS A 123 -4.82 -4.90 -2.24
N GLU A 124 -3.99 -5.72 -2.87
CA GLU A 124 -4.08 -6.09 -4.27
C GLU A 124 -4.06 -7.61 -4.43
N LYS A 125 -4.91 -8.11 -5.32
CA LYS A 125 -4.82 -9.48 -5.84
C LYS A 125 -4.94 -9.49 -7.36
N THR A 126 -4.06 -10.24 -8.00
CA THR A 126 -4.09 -10.48 -9.46
C THR A 126 -4.97 -11.68 -9.77
N MET A 127 -5.75 -11.61 -10.84
CA MET A 127 -6.37 -12.80 -11.41
C MET A 127 -5.29 -13.67 -12.06
N LYS A 128 -5.11 -14.89 -11.55
CA LYS A 128 -4.33 -15.92 -12.23
C LYS A 128 -5.12 -16.51 -13.40
#